data_AF-A0A8B8BW12-F1
#
_entry.id   AF-A0A8B8BW12-F1
#
_cell.length_a   1.000
_cell.length_b   1.000
_cell.length_c   1.000
_cell.angle_alpha   90.00
_cell.angle_beta   90.00
_cell.angle_gamma   90.00
#
_symmetry.space_group_name_H-M   'P 1'
#
loop_
_entity.id
_entity.type
_entity.pdbx_description
1 polymer ?
#
loop_
_entity_poly.entity_id
_entity_poly.type
_entity_poly.pdbx_seq_one_letter_code
_entity_poly.pdbx_strand_id
1 'polypeptide(L)'
;MSAQVVKVLAALDVGGTTMGYSYTDLRDYAKEVQFQEWGPHKGNKTRSCVLLTPNFLFHSLGYEAERKFAELQKTGESPAWFYCQNVKRILTDKQDYVKCHNRQTVPVMEILTSILHYFSSHLLDTCREGPEDDSVGPHNVRWVINLPSKSRDNIVALLTVAATKAGIDRSTLYFIPEVDSILAVARNLHKEKSVNESDQNWCLCDIGGEKKYKVH
;
A
#
# COMPACT_ATOMS: atom_id res chain seq x y z
N MET A 1 12.06 19.04 20.90
CA MET A 1 11.85 18.19 19.72
C MET A 1 11.30 19.08 18.63
N SER A 2 11.99 19.26 17.50
CA SER A 2 11.40 20.02 16.39
C SER A 2 10.19 19.25 15.85
N ALA A 3 9.13 19.96 15.48
CA ALA A 3 8.00 19.32 14.80
C ALA A 3 8.50 18.66 13.51
N GLN A 4 8.23 17.36 13.34
CA GLN A 4 8.51 16.69 12.07
C GLN A 4 7.59 17.29 11.00
N VAL A 5 8.19 17.88 9.97
CA VAL A 5 7.44 18.43 8.83
C VAL A 5 7.07 17.28 7.91
N VAL A 6 5.77 17.07 7.72
CA VAL A 6 5.25 16.13 6.73
C VAL A 6 5.40 16.75 5.35
N LYS A 7 6.12 16.07 4.46
CA LYS A 7 6.33 16.49 3.07
C LYS A 7 5.50 15.66 2.09
N VAL A 8 5.14 14.43 2.45
CA VAL A 8 4.34 13.54 1.60
C VAL A 8 3.25 12.89 2.42
N LEU A 9 2.03 12.87 1.88
CA LEU A 9 0.93 12.06 2.38
C LEU A 9 0.74 10.88 1.43
N ALA A 10 0.71 9.66 1.95
CA ALA A 10 0.52 8.44 1.17
C ALA A 10 -0.62 7.60 1.72
N ALA A 11 -1.41 7.03 0.81
CA ALA A 11 -2.54 6.17 1.11
C ALA A 11 -2.29 4.79 0.50
N LEU A 12 -2.13 3.76 1.33
CA LEU A 12 -1.94 2.38 0.89
C LEU A 12 -3.24 1.59 0.98
N ASP A 13 -3.62 0.98 -0.13
CA ASP A 13 -4.72 0.03 -0.19
C ASP A 13 -4.21 -1.39 -0.51
N VAL A 14 -4.41 -2.30 0.44
CA VAL A 14 -4.09 -3.73 0.27
C VAL A 14 -5.38 -4.49 -0.04
N GLY A 15 -5.76 -4.46 -1.32
CA GLY A 15 -6.92 -5.15 -1.85
C GLY A 15 -6.74 -6.67 -2.02
N GLY A 16 -7.85 -7.37 -2.25
CA GLY A 16 -7.87 -8.83 -2.42
C GLY A 16 -7.08 -9.29 -3.65
N THR A 17 -7.40 -8.72 -4.81
CA THR A 17 -6.77 -9.06 -6.10
C THR A 17 -5.63 -8.11 -6.45
N THR A 18 -5.73 -6.86 -6.01
CA THR A 18 -4.82 -5.78 -6.37
C THR A 18 -4.46 -4.95 -5.15
N MET A 19 -3.30 -4.31 -5.19
CA MET A 19 -2.84 -3.39 -4.15
C MET A 19 -2.11 -2.22 -4.80
N GLY A 20 -1.97 -1.12 -4.08
CA GLY A 20 -1.24 0.04 -4.57
C GLY A 20 -1.38 1.20 -3.62
N TYR A 21 -0.64 2.27 -3.89
CA TYR A 21 -0.74 3.50 -3.14
C TYR A 21 -0.98 4.70 -4.07
N SER A 22 -1.61 5.73 -3.50
CA SER A 22 -1.60 7.08 -4.04
C SER A 22 -0.88 8.01 -3.06
N TYR A 23 -0.43 9.15 -3.55
CA TYR A 23 0.27 10.11 -2.70
C TYR A 23 0.06 11.55 -3.16
N THR A 24 0.27 12.49 -2.25
CA THR A 24 0.35 13.92 -2.55
C THR A 24 1.68 14.44 -2.02
N ASP A 25 2.42 15.13 -2.87
CA ASP A 25 3.65 15.83 -2.51
C ASP A 25 3.29 17.23 -1.99
N LEU A 26 3.41 17.44 -0.69
CA LEU A 26 3.02 18.68 -0.02
C LEU A 26 4.05 19.80 -0.19
N ARG A 27 5.21 19.51 -0.79
CA ARG A 27 6.18 20.54 -1.19
C ARG A 27 5.70 21.37 -2.36
N ASP A 28 4.75 20.82 -3.14
CA ASP A 28 4.14 21.48 -4.29
C ASP A 28 2.61 21.48 -4.14
N TYR A 29 2.09 22.58 -3.59
CA TYR A 29 0.66 22.75 -3.33
C TYR A 29 -0.22 22.75 -4.60
N ALA A 30 0.37 22.85 -5.81
CA ALA A 30 -0.37 22.77 -7.06
C ALA A 30 -0.56 21.33 -7.55
N LYS A 31 0.17 20.35 -7.00
CA LYS A 31 0.05 18.94 -7.41
C LYS A 31 -1.19 18.28 -6.82
N GLU A 32 -2.01 17.73 -7.70
CA GLU A 32 -3.11 16.84 -7.33
C GLU A 32 -2.59 15.50 -6.80
N VAL A 33 -3.50 14.65 -6.30
CA VAL A 33 -3.20 13.27 -5.89
C VAL A 33 -2.59 12.50 -7.06
N GLN A 34 -1.41 11.93 -6.83
CA GLN A 34 -0.67 11.14 -7.79
C GLN A 34 -0.95 9.65 -7.62
N PHE A 35 -1.02 8.94 -8.74
CA PHE A 35 -1.18 7.49 -8.80
C PHE A 35 -0.01 6.88 -9.56
N GLN A 36 0.59 5.83 -8.98
CA GLN A 36 1.67 5.10 -9.65
C GLN A 36 1.12 4.21 -10.77
N GLU A 37 1.82 4.17 -11.90
CA GLU A 37 1.52 3.24 -12.99
C GLU A 37 2.25 1.92 -12.78
N TRP A 38 1.50 0.81 -12.77
CA TRP A 38 2.02 -0.53 -12.55
C TRP A 38 1.76 -1.43 -13.75
N GLY A 39 2.77 -2.26 -14.07
CA GLY A 39 2.65 -3.34 -15.03
C GLY A 39 2.47 -2.89 -16.48
N PRO A 40 2.21 -3.83 -17.40
CA PRO A 40 2.22 -3.58 -18.84
C PRO A 40 1.08 -2.68 -19.32
N HIS A 41 0.00 -2.59 -18.57
CA HIS A 41 -1.18 -1.77 -18.90
C HIS A 41 -1.19 -0.42 -18.18
N LYS A 42 -0.12 -0.05 -17.46
CA LYS A 42 -0.01 1.21 -16.71
C LYS A 42 -1.20 1.47 -15.78
N GLY A 43 -1.65 0.42 -15.08
CA GLY A 43 -2.78 0.51 -14.15
C GLY A 43 -2.35 1.16 -12.84
N ASN A 44 -3.27 1.80 -12.10
CA ASN A 44 -2.96 2.44 -10.83
C ASN A 44 -2.70 1.48 -9.65
N LYS A 45 -2.75 0.17 -9.90
CA LYS A 45 -2.50 -0.89 -8.93
C LYS A 45 -1.71 -2.04 -9.53
N THR A 46 -0.98 -2.71 -8.65
CA THR A 46 -0.28 -3.96 -8.95
C THR A 46 -1.05 -5.16 -8.39
N ARG A 47 -0.60 -6.39 -8.70
CA ARG A 47 -1.22 -7.63 -8.19
C ARG A 47 -1.01 -7.77 -6.67
N SER A 48 -1.99 -8.36 -5.99
CA SER A 48 -1.91 -8.67 -4.56
C SER A 48 -1.14 -9.97 -4.31
N CYS A 49 0.16 -9.97 -4.65
CA CYS A 49 1.03 -11.13 -4.48
C CYS A 49 2.48 -10.74 -4.14
N VAL A 50 3.17 -11.65 -3.46
CA VAL A 50 4.58 -11.52 -3.06
C VAL A 50 5.30 -12.82 -3.46
N LEU A 51 6.52 -12.67 -3.96
CA LEU A 51 7.42 -13.78 -4.26
C LEU A 51 8.63 -13.72 -3.33
N LEU A 52 8.88 -14.81 -2.60
CA LEU A 52 10.12 -15.01 -1.86
C LEU A 52 10.99 -16.08 -2.51
N THR A 53 12.29 -15.86 -2.42
CA THR A 53 13.33 -16.83 -2.82
C THR A 53 13.26 -18.11 -1.97
N PRO A 54 13.95 -19.20 -2.37
CA PRO A 54 14.04 -20.41 -1.55
C PRO A 54 14.63 -20.19 -0.14
N ASN A 55 15.37 -19.10 0.05
CA ASN A 55 15.95 -18.70 1.34
C ASN A 55 15.03 -17.78 2.15
N PHE A 56 13.74 -17.71 1.83
CA PHE A 56 12.74 -16.83 2.46
C PHE A 56 13.02 -15.33 2.35
N LEU A 57 13.92 -14.91 1.45
CA LEU A 57 14.18 -13.50 1.19
C LEU A 57 13.16 -12.94 0.20
N PHE A 58 12.71 -11.71 0.43
CA PHE A 58 11.88 -10.96 -0.52
C PHE A 58 12.58 -10.87 -1.88
N HIS A 59 11.89 -11.27 -2.94
CA HIS A 59 12.38 -11.11 -4.31
C HIS A 59 11.62 -10.00 -5.03
N SER A 60 10.29 -10.11 -5.09
CA SER A 60 9.46 -9.14 -5.80
C SER A 60 8.01 -9.15 -5.33
N LEU A 61 7.28 -8.12 -5.73
CA LEU A 61 5.86 -7.91 -5.43
C LEU A 61 5.06 -7.70 -6.73
N GLY A 62 3.78 -8.08 -6.71
CA GLY A 62 2.82 -7.72 -7.74
C GLY A 62 3.15 -8.26 -9.14
N TYR A 63 3.04 -7.43 -10.18
CA TYR A 63 3.29 -7.87 -11.57
C TYR A 63 4.68 -8.48 -11.78
N GLU A 64 5.70 -8.01 -11.06
CA GLU A 64 7.04 -8.59 -11.15
C GLU A 64 7.12 -9.97 -10.49
N ALA A 65 6.43 -10.16 -9.36
CA ALA A 65 6.28 -11.47 -8.72
C ALA A 65 5.55 -12.45 -9.63
N GLU A 66 4.44 -12.02 -10.24
CA GLU A 66 3.65 -12.82 -11.18
C GLU A 66 4.48 -13.24 -12.40
N ARG A 67 5.20 -12.30 -13.03
CA ARG A 67 6.07 -12.56 -14.18
C ARG A 67 7.18 -13.55 -13.83
N LYS A 68 7.92 -13.30 -12.74
CA LYS A 68 9.02 -14.17 -12.31
C LYS A 68 8.52 -15.57 -11.94
N PHE A 69 7.37 -15.67 -11.27
CA PHE A 69 6.81 -16.97 -10.92
C PHE A 69 6.39 -17.76 -12.16
N ALA A 70 5.81 -17.12 -13.17
CA ALA A 70 5.48 -17.76 -14.44
C ALA A 70 6.73 -18.27 -15.18
N GLU A 71 7.86 -17.55 -15.11
CA GLU A 71 9.15 -18.03 -15.63
C GLU A 71 9.62 -19.29 -14.89
N LEU A 72 9.58 -19.27 -13.55
CA LEU A 72 9.97 -20.41 -12.71
C LEU A 72 9.08 -21.64 -12.94
N GLN A 73 7.82 -21.46 -13.30
CA GLN A 73 6.94 -22.57 -13.69
C GLN A 73 7.38 -23.20 -15.01
N LYS A 74 7.82 -22.39 -15.98
CA LYS A 74 8.33 -22.88 -17.27
C LYS A 74 9.63 -23.66 -17.13
N THR A 75 10.50 -23.25 -16.20
CA THR A 75 11.80 -23.91 -15.94
C THR A 75 11.71 -25.08 -14.95
N GLY A 76 10.58 -25.26 -14.26
CA GLY A 76 10.38 -26.32 -13.26
C GLY A 76 10.96 -25.98 -11.87
N GLU A 77 11.42 -24.75 -11.64
CA GLU A 77 12.02 -24.30 -10.38
C GLU A 77 11.00 -23.76 -9.38
N SER A 78 9.75 -23.53 -9.81
CA SER A 78 8.69 -22.95 -8.96
C SER A 78 8.41 -23.67 -7.63
N PRO A 79 8.60 -25.00 -7.45
CA PRO A 79 8.38 -25.66 -6.16
C PRO A 79 9.29 -25.17 -5.03
N ALA A 80 10.48 -24.66 -5.34
CA ALA A 80 11.43 -24.15 -4.35
C ALA A 80 11.10 -22.73 -3.86
N TRP A 81 10.21 -22.02 -4.55
CA TRP A 81 9.91 -20.60 -4.30
C TRP A 81 8.57 -20.41 -3.58
N PHE A 82 8.44 -19.31 -2.84
CA PHE A 82 7.23 -18.98 -2.09
C PHE A 82 6.45 -17.89 -2.80
N TYR A 83 5.53 -18.28 -3.68
CA TYR A 83 4.59 -17.36 -4.31
C TYR A 83 3.28 -17.30 -3.53
N CYS A 84 3.03 -16.17 -2.89
CA CYS A 84 1.91 -16.00 -1.96
C CYS A 84 0.95 -14.95 -2.53
N GLN A 85 -0.31 -15.33 -2.75
CA GLN A 85 -1.35 -14.52 -3.40
C GLN A 85 -2.47 -14.16 -2.42
N ASN A 86 -3.33 -13.21 -2.81
CA ASN A 86 -4.52 -12.79 -2.07
C ASN A 86 -4.19 -12.29 -0.66
N VAL A 87 -3.16 -11.46 -0.54
CA VAL A 87 -2.62 -11.07 0.77
C VAL A 87 -3.58 -10.21 1.60
N LYS A 88 -4.69 -9.66 1.06
CA LYS A 88 -5.77 -9.06 1.88
C LYS A 88 -6.33 -10.06 2.90
N ARG A 89 -6.28 -11.36 2.62
CA ARG A 89 -6.69 -12.41 3.57
C ARG A 89 -5.89 -12.37 4.86
N ILE A 90 -4.67 -11.84 4.83
CA ILE A 90 -3.86 -11.61 6.04
C ILE A 90 -4.56 -10.65 7.01
N LEU A 91 -5.31 -9.69 6.47
CA LEU A 91 -6.00 -8.67 7.26
C LEU A 91 -7.31 -9.19 7.87
N THR A 92 -7.88 -10.26 7.33
CA THR A 92 -9.19 -10.79 7.71
C THR A 92 -9.11 -12.14 8.44
N ASP A 93 -8.20 -13.01 8.03
CA ASP A 93 -8.08 -14.37 8.53
C ASP A 93 -7.27 -14.38 9.83
N LYS A 94 -7.70 -15.15 10.83
CA LYS A 94 -7.03 -15.26 12.14
C LYS A 94 -5.78 -16.17 12.11
N GLN A 95 -5.27 -16.49 10.92
CA GLN A 95 -4.07 -17.31 10.76
C GLN A 95 -2.82 -16.44 10.85
N ASP A 96 -1.77 -16.96 11.47
CA ASP A 96 -0.48 -16.25 11.58
C ASP A 96 0.48 -16.62 10.45
N TYR A 97 0.00 -17.41 9.47
CA TYR A 97 0.76 -17.85 8.31
C TYR A 97 -0.04 -17.72 7.02
N VAL A 98 0.66 -17.52 5.91
CA VAL A 98 0.14 -17.47 4.54
C VAL A 98 0.55 -18.75 3.83
N LYS A 99 -0.43 -19.50 3.31
CA LYS A 99 -0.15 -20.65 2.44
C LYS A 99 0.19 -20.17 1.04
N CYS A 100 1.38 -20.51 0.56
CA CYS A 100 1.89 -20.13 -0.75
C CYS A 100 1.67 -21.25 -1.77
N HIS A 101 1.94 -20.97 -3.05
CA HIS A 101 1.63 -21.88 -4.16
C HIS A 101 2.30 -23.25 -4.04
N ASN A 102 3.52 -23.30 -3.50
CA ASN A 102 4.27 -24.53 -3.21
C ASN A 102 3.69 -25.36 -2.04
N ARG A 103 2.51 -24.97 -1.51
CA ARG A 103 1.81 -25.57 -0.36
C ARG A 103 2.52 -25.40 0.99
N GLN A 104 3.66 -24.71 1.03
CA GLN A 104 4.33 -24.33 2.26
C GLN A 104 3.75 -23.02 2.81
N THR A 105 4.14 -22.68 4.04
CA THR A 105 3.60 -21.52 4.76
C THR A 105 4.68 -20.53 5.11
N VAL A 106 4.38 -19.24 4.99
CA VAL A 106 5.25 -18.12 5.38
C VAL A 106 4.57 -17.34 6.51
N PRO A 107 5.28 -16.88 7.54
CA PRO A 107 4.67 -16.05 8.58
C PRO A 107 4.05 -14.78 8.02
N VAL A 108 2.86 -14.44 8.49
CA VAL A 108 2.14 -13.22 8.10
C VAL A 108 3.00 -11.97 8.29
N MET A 109 3.76 -11.91 9.38
CA MET A 109 4.64 -10.78 9.70
C MET A 109 5.67 -10.53 8.59
N GLU A 110 6.25 -11.57 7.99
CA GLU A 110 7.25 -11.45 6.93
C GLU A 110 6.63 -10.89 5.64
N ILE A 111 5.43 -11.35 5.29
CA ILE A 111 4.70 -10.84 4.12
C ILE A 111 4.29 -9.38 4.31
N LEU A 112 3.73 -9.01 5.46
CA LEU A 112 3.34 -7.63 5.75
C LEU A 112 4.55 -6.69 5.76
N THR A 113 5.66 -7.10 6.41
CA THR A 113 6.90 -6.31 6.44
C THR A 113 7.44 -6.09 5.02
N SER A 114 7.45 -7.15 4.20
CA SER A 114 7.89 -7.07 2.80
C SER A 114 7.04 -6.09 1.97
N ILE A 115 5.71 -6.13 2.11
CA ILE A 115 4.80 -5.25 1.39
C ILE A 115 5.02 -3.79 1.80
N LEU A 116 5.07 -3.51 3.11
CA LEU A 116 5.25 -2.16 3.63
C LEU A 116 6.63 -1.60 3.26
N HIS A 117 7.67 -2.41 3.35
CA HIS A 117 9.02 -2.02 2.97
C HIS A 117 9.11 -1.70 1.47
N TYR A 118 8.50 -2.52 0.61
CA TYR A 118 8.47 -2.30 -0.82
C TYR A 118 7.80 -0.97 -1.18
N PHE A 119 6.58 -0.71 -0.68
CA PHE A 119 5.86 0.52 -1.00
C PHE A 119 6.51 1.76 -0.39
N SER A 120 7.05 1.65 0.83
CA SER A 120 7.80 2.75 1.45
C SER A 120 9.03 3.11 0.63
N SER A 121 9.83 2.12 0.22
CA SER A 121 11.04 2.36 -0.58
C SER A 121 10.69 2.93 -1.95
N HIS A 122 9.70 2.35 -2.62
CA HIS A 122 9.24 2.82 -3.93
C HIS A 122 8.75 4.28 -3.88
N LEU A 123 7.98 4.67 -2.85
CA LEU A 123 7.51 6.04 -2.72
C LEU A 123 8.68 7.01 -2.49
N LEU A 124 9.63 6.65 -1.63
CA LEU A 124 10.80 7.49 -1.38
C LEU A 124 11.64 7.69 -2.64
N ASP A 125 11.85 6.63 -3.42
CA ASP A 125 12.55 6.72 -4.72
C ASP A 125 11.77 7.59 -5.72
N THR A 126 10.44 7.51 -5.73
CA THR A 126 9.58 8.35 -6.58
C THR A 126 9.68 9.83 -6.20
N CYS A 127 9.72 10.14 -4.90
CA CYS A 127 9.74 11.52 -4.40
C CYS A 127 11.15 12.10 -4.21
N ARG A 128 12.19 11.38 -4.64
CA ARG A 128 13.60 11.70 -4.37
C ARG A 128 14.08 12.99 -5.04
N GLU A 129 13.41 13.43 -6.11
CA GLU A 129 13.77 14.66 -6.83
C GLU A 129 13.57 15.91 -5.95
N GLY A 130 14.57 16.80 -5.99
CA GLY A 130 14.61 18.06 -5.23
C GLY A 130 16.03 18.40 -4.73
N PRO A 131 16.28 19.65 -4.29
CA PRO A 131 17.51 20.01 -3.61
C PRO A 131 17.65 19.25 -2.28
N GLU A 132 18.89 19.07 -1.81
CA GLU A 132 19.23 18.17 -0.70
C GLU A 132 18.55 18.57 0.63
N ASP A 133 18.35 19.87 0.84
CA ASP A 133 17.63 20.46 1.97
C ASP A 133 16.11 20.19 1.96
N ASP A 134 15.56 19.87 0.79
CA ASP A 134 14.15 19.51 0.61
C ASP A 134 13.90 18.04 0.25
N SER A 135 14.89 17.19 0.48
CA SER A 135 14.76 15.74 0.29
C SER A 135 13.64 15.13 1.16
N VAL A 136 12.98 14.09 0.65
CA VAL A 136 11.97 13.32 1.37
C VAL A 136 12.64 12.11 2.02
N GLY A 137 12.67 12.08 3.34
CA GLY A 137 13.06 10.90 4.12
C GLY A 137 11.84 10.15 4.67
N PRO A 138 12.04 8.93 5.23
CA PRO A 138 10.97 8.13 5.83
C PRO A 138 10.14 8.89 6.89
N HIS A 139 10.79 9.77 7.67
CA HIS A 139 10.15 10.58 8.71
C HIS A 139 9.29 11.73 8.16
N ASN A 140 9.40 12.05 6.87
CA ASN A 140 8.59 13.09 6.22
C ASN A 140 7.33 12.52 5.55
N VAL A 141 7.16 11.20 5.55
CA VAL A 141 6.01 10.54 4.92
C VAL A 141 4.99 10.16 5.99
N ARG A 142 3.77 10.66 5.83
CA ARG A 142 2.61 10.19 6.59
C ARG A 142 1.89 9.11 5.80
N TRP A 143 1.84 7.90 6.35
CA TRP A 143 1.15 6.76 5.78
C TRP A 143 -0.25 6.61 6.38
N VAL A 144 -1.24 6.44 5.51
CA VAL A 144 -2.58 6.01 5.86
C VAL A 144 -2.82 4.64 5.21
N ILE A 145 -3.12 3.63 6.01
CA ILE A 145 -3.40 2.27 5.52
C ILE A 145 -4.90 1.99 5.66
N ASN A 146 -5.52 1.61 4.55
CA ASN A 146 -6.91 1.21 4.51
C ASN A 146 -7.10 -0.20 5.12
N LEU A 147 -8.05 -0.34 6.05
CA LEU A 147 -8.38 -1.60 6.70
C LEU A 147 -9.74 -2.14 6.22
N PRO A 148 -9.84 -3.43 5.88
CA PRO A 148 -11.12 -4.02 5.54
C PRO A 148 -12.13 -3.91 6.69
N SER A 149 -13.40 -3.76 6.33
CA SER A 149 -14.53 -3.66 7.29
C SER A 149 -14.59 -4.84 8.27
N LYS A 150 -14.14 -6.02 7.83
CA LYS A 150 -14.04 -7.23 8.65
C LYS A 150 -12.57 -7.59 8.90
N SER A 151 -11.88 -6.72 9.63
CA SER A 151 -10.51 -6.97 10.05
C SER A 151 -10.42 -7.90 11.26
N ARG A 152 -9.32 -8.65 11.38
CA ARG A 152 -9.01 -9.38 12.63
C ARG A 152 -8.70 -8.40 13.77
N ASP A 153 -9.06 -8.77 14.99
CA ASP A 153 -9.04 -7.88 16.18
C ASP A 153 -7.65 -7.23 16.44
N ASN A 154 -6.56 -7.96 16.15
CA ASN A 154 -5.20 -7.50 16.39
C ASN A 154 -4.51 -6.90 15.15
N ILE A 155 -5.23 -6.60 14.05
CA ILE A 155 -4.58 -6.20 12.80
C ILE A 155 -3.78 -4.90 12.92
N VAL A 156 -4.27 -3.93 13.70
CA VAL A 156 -3.60 -2.64 13.90
C VAL A 156 -2.26 -2.84 14.61
N ALA A 157 -2.22 -3.70 15.62
CA ALA A 157 -0.98 -4.03 16.33
C ALA A 157 -0.01 -4.77 15.40
N LEU A 158 -0.51 -5.71 14.61
CA LEU A 158 0.29 -6.50 13.67
C LEU A 158 0.91 -5.62 12.57
N LEU A 159 0.12 -4.77 11.93
CA LEU A 159 0.58 -3.81 10.92
C LEU A 159 1.52 -2.77 11.53
N THR A 160 1.28 -2.32 12.76
CA THR A 160 2.20 -1.43 13.48
C THR A 160 3.58 -2.07 13.62
N VAL A 161 3.65 -3.32 14.08
CA VAL A 161 4.94 -4.03 14.22
C VAL A 161 5.61 -4.24 12.86
N ALA A 162 4.85 -4.65 11.84
CA ALA A 162 5.37 -4.82 10.48
C ALA A 162 5.89 -3.49 9.89
N ALA A 163 5.18 -2.39 10.11
CA ALA A 163 5.58 -1.06 9.67
C ALA A 163 6.88 -0.61 10.32
N THR A 164 7.03 -0.81 11.64
CA THR A 164 8.28 -0.53 12.34
C THR A 164 9.44 -1.35 11.79
N LYS A 165 9.23 -2.65 11.54
CA LYS A 165 10.25 -3.50 10.88
C LYS A 165 10.61 -3.03 9.47
N ALA A 166 9.65 -2.44 8.75
CA ALA A 166 9.84 -1.90 7.41
C ALA A 166 10.50 -0.49 7.39
N GLY A 167 10.74 0.12 8.56
CA GLY A 167 11.32 1.46 8.67
C GLY A 167 10.29 2.61 8.64
N ILE A 168 8.99 2.30 8.79
CA ILE A 168 7.92 3.30 8.89
C ILE A 168 7.71 3.65 10.36
N ASP A 169 7.81 4.94 10.68
CA ASP A 169 7.61 5.45 12.04
C ASP A 169 6.14 5.33 12.46
N ARG A 170 5.89 4.86 13.69
CA ARG A 170 4.54 4.71 14.23
C ARG A 170 3.79 6.05 14.32
N SER A 171 4.50 7.14 14.58
CA SER A 171 3.93 8.49 14.69
C SER A 171 3.42 9.05 13.36
N THR A 172 3.90 8.49 12.24
CA THR A 172 3.46 8.87 10.89
C THR A 172 2.47 7.88 10.28
N LEU A 173 2.10 6.82 11.02
CA LEU A 173 1.22 5.75 10.54
C LEU A 173 -0.20 5.85 11.11
N TYR A 174 -1.18 5.88 10.21
CA TYR A 174 -2.60 5.94 10.52
C TYR A 174 -3.35 4.79 9.85
N PHE A 175 -4.41 4.34 10.49
CA PHE A 175 -5.28 3.30 9.98
C PHE A 175 -6.70 3.84 9.89
N ILE A 176 -7.38 3.51 8.81
CA ILE A 176 -8.75 3.95 8.57
C ILE A 176 -9.57 2.79 8.00
N PRO A 177 -10.81 2.58 8.46
CA PRO A 177 -11.71 1.61 7.86
C PRO A 177 -12.07 1.96 6.40
N GLU A 178 -12.23 0.95 5.55
CA GLU A 178 -12.59 1.07 4.13
C GLU A 178 -13.88 1.89 3.92
N VAL A 179 -14.86 1.73 4.80
CA VAL A 179 -16.11 2.53 4.78
C VAL A 179 -15.85 4.01 5.03
N ASP A 180 -14.95 4.33 5.97
CA ASP A 180 -14.63 5.73 6.30
C ASP A 180 -13.80 6.38 5.19
N SER A 181 -12.92 5.61 4.53
CA SER A 181 -12.22 6.06 3.32
C SER A 181 -13.22 6.48 2.24
N ILE A 182 -14.21 5.64 1.95
CA ILE A 182 -15.24 5.93 0.94
C ILE A 182 -16.06 7.17 1.33
N LEU A 183 -16.45 7.30 2.60
CA LEU A 183 -17.19 8.45 3.10
C LEU A 183 -16.38 9.76 2.98
N ALA A 184 -15.07 9.71 3.22
CA ALA A 184 -14.19 10.86 3.04
C ALA A 184 -14.17 11.33 1.57
N VAL A 185 -14.03 10.40 0.62
CA VAL A 185 -14.11 10.71 -0.82
C VAL A 185 -15.47 11.30 -1.18
N ALA A 186 -16.56 10.65 -0.77
CA ALA A 186 -17.91 11.08 -1.11
C ALA A 186 -18.21 12.50 -0.61
N ARG A 187 -17.77 12.84 0.61
CA ARG A 187 -17.91 14.19 1.17
C ARG A 187 -17.14 15.23 0.36
N ASN A 188 -15.94 14.91 -0.11
CA ASN A 188 -15.15 15.84 -0.92
C ASN A 188 -15.75 16.04 -2.32
N LEU A 189 -16.26 14.99 -2.97
CA LEU A 189 -16.99 15.11 -4.23
C LEU A 189 -18.28 15.94 -4.09
N HIS A 190 -18.94 15.88 -2.94
CA HIS A 190 -20.08 16.75 -2.63
C HIS A 190 -19.66 18.22 -2.44
N LYS A 191 -18.51 18.47 -1.78
CA LYS A 191 -17.95 19.82 -1.60
C LYS A 191 -17.48 20.44 -2.92
N GLU A 192 -16.92 19.67 -3.85
CA GLU A 192 -16.60 20.17 -5.20
C GLU A 192 -17.84 20.65 -5.99
N LYS A 193 -19.03 20.12 -5.66
CA LYS A 193 -20.31 20.61 -6.22
C LYS A 193 -20.92 21.79 -5.45
N SER A 194 -20.42 22.11 -4.25
CA SER A 194 -20.89 23.24 -3.44
C SER A 194 -19.69 24.10 -3.01
N VAL A 195 -19.36 25.11 -3.82
CA VAL A 195 -18.36 26.10 -3.42
C VAL A 195 -18.94 26.94 -2.27
N ASN A 196 -18.45 26.72 -1.05
CA ASN A 196 -17.99 27.79 -0.16
C ASN A 196 -17.25 27.25 1.08
N GLU A 197 -16.16 27.97 1.35
CA GLU A 197 -15.39 28.13 2.58
C GLU A 197 -14.56 26.98 3.20
N SER A 198 -13.27 27.35 3.31
CA SER A 198 -12.24 26.98 4.28
C SER A 198 -12.56 25.84 5.25
N ASP A 199 -12.11 24.65 4.87
CA ASP A 199 -11.55 23.67 5.81
C ASP A 199 -10.59 22.78 5.02
N GLN A 200 -9.36 22.60 5.49
CA GLN A 200 -8.44 21.60 4.93
C GLN A 200 -9.07 20.22 5.09
N ASN A 201 -9.75 19.77 4.04
CA ASN A 201 -10.37 18.45 3.99
C ASN A 201 -9.39 17.46 3.37
N TRP A 202 -9.23 16.34 4.06
CA TRP A 202 -8.32 15.27 3.70
C TRP A 202 -9.03 14.32 2.72
N CYS A 203 -8.41 14.05 1.58
CA CYS A 203 -8.89 13.07 0.60
C CYS A 203 -8.14 11.76 0.80
N LEU A 204 -8.86 10.68 1.08
CA LEU A 204 -8.30 9.33 1.05
C LEU A 204 -8.94 8.56 -0.10
N CYS A 205 -8.23 8.39 -1.21
CA CYS A 205 -8.79 7.72 -2.37
C CYS A 205 -8.95 6.21 -2.07
N ASP A 206 -10.18 5.72 -2.04
CA ASP A 206 -10.43 4.27 -2.12
C ASP A 206 -10.07 3.82 -3.53
N ILE A 207 -8.96 3.08 -3.63
CA ILE A 207 -8.44 2.60 -4.91
C ILE A 207 -9.10 1.24 -5.26
N GLY A 208 -10.01 0.73 -4.42
CA GLY A 208 -10.69 -0.57 -4.51
C GLY A 208 -11.66 -0.76 -5.69
N GLY A 209 -11.16 -0.96 -6.91
CA GLY A 209 -11.77 -1.81 -7.94
C GLY A 209 -13.15 -1.44 -8.55
N GLU A 210 -13.12 -1.15 -9.85
CA GLU A 210 -14.19 -1.35 -10.87
C GLU A 210 -15.55 -0.65 -10.77
N LYS A 211 -15.86 0.18 -9.77
CA LYS A 211 -17.12 0.95 -9.80
C LYS A 211 -16.92 2.34 -10.40
N LYS A 212 -17.14 2.44 -11.71
CA LYS A 212 -17.47 3.72 -12.36
C LYS A 212 -18.88 4.12 -11.92
N TYR A 213 -18.99 5.07 -11.00
CA TYR A 213 -20.27 5.70 -10.72
C TYR A 213 -20.55 6.75 -11.81
N LYS A 214 -21.57 6.49 -12.63
CA LYS A 214 -22.14 7.49 -13.53
C LYS A 214 -23.08 8.34 -12.69
N VAL A 215 -22.71 9.59 -12.45
CA VAL A 215 -23.60 10.56 -11.79
C VAL A 215 -24.45 11.20 -12.88
N HIS A 216 -25.77 11.00 -12.82
CA HIS A 216 -26.75 11.82 -13.53
C HIS A 216 -27.00 13.11 -12.75
#